data_AF-A0A6J6D3A0-F1
#
_entry.id   AF-A0A6J6D3A0-F1
#
_cell.length_a   1.000
_cell.length_b   1.000
_cell.length_c   1.000
_cell.angle_alpha   90.00
_cell.angle_beta   90.00
_cell.angle_gamma   90.00
#
_symmetry.space_group_name_H-M   'P 1'
#
loop_
_entity.id
_entity.type
_entity.pdbx_description
1 polymer ?
#
loop_
_entity_poly.entity_id
_entity_poly.type
_entity_poly.pdbx_seq_one_letter_code
_entity_poly.pdbx_strand_id
1 'polypeptide(L)' 'MERWGSRTLDIDIITYGDVLKVGKELTIPHPRAFERAFVLVPWAMLEPDAVLPGHGPVKVLAEPMQSEVWLAK' A
#
# COMPACT_ATOMS: atom_id res chain seq x y z
N MET A 1 -6.20 -24.52 -0.23
CA MET A 1 -5.74 -23.21 0.26
C MET A 1 -6.93 -22.28 0.27
N GLU A 2 -7.23 -21.71 1.42
CA GLU A 2 -8.30 -20.73 1.56
C GLU A 2 -7.86 -19.37 0.97
N ARG A 3 -8.74 -18.71 0.23
CA ARG A 3 -8.45 -17.37 -0.31
C ARG A 3 -8.40 -16.40 0.87
N TRP A 4 -7.24 -15.77 1.09
CA TRP A 4 -6.91 -14.96 2.28
C TRP A 4 -6.66 -15.74 3.58
N GLY A 5 -6.32 -17.02 3.47
CA GLY A 5 -5.83 -17.78 4.61
C GLY A 5 -4.52 -17.20 5.18
N SER A 6 -4.25 -17.50 6.45
CA SER A 6 -2.97 -17.18 7.08
C SER A 6 -1.80 -17.75 6.26
N ARG A 7 -0.74 -16.96 6.14
CA ARG A 7 0.50 -17.33 5.44
C ARG A 7 1.69 -16.83 6.26
N THR A 8 2.79 -17.55 6.20
CA THR A 8 4.02 -17.20 6.94
C THR A 8 4.60 -15.87 6.51
N LEU A 9 4.51 -15.54 5.21
CA LEU A 9 5.00 -14.30 4.64
C LEU A 9 4.17 -13.92 3.41
N ASP A 10 4.01 -12.63 3.21
CA ASP A 10 3.38 -12.03 2.04
C ASP A 10 4.20 -10.85 1.55
N ILE A 11 4.45 -10.79 0.24
CA ILE A 11 5.23 -9.70 -0.37
C ILE A 11 4.41 -9.16 -1.55
N ASP A 12 3.96 -7.92 -1.39
CA ASP A 12 3.24 -7.17 -2.43
C ASP A 12 4.16 -6.07 -3.00
N ILE A 13 4.20 -5.92 -4.34
CA ILE A 13 4.81 -4.76 -4.98
C ILE A 13 3.76 -3.65 -5.04
N ILE A 14 3.98 -2.55 -4.31
CA ILE A 14 3.03 -1.42 -4.26
C ILE A 14 3.23 -0.47 -5.44
N THR A 15 4.46 0.00 -5.68
CA THR A 15 4.85 0.83 -6.83
C THR A 15 6.22 0.38 -7.35
N TYR A 16 6.56 0.78 -8.58
CA TYR A 16 7.88 0.52 -9.16
C TYR A 16 8.27 1.66 -10.11
N GLY A 17 8.97 2.67 -9.58
CA GLY A 17 9.22 3.93 -10.30
C GLY A 17 7.91 4.49 -10.85
N ASP A 18 7.92 4.89 -12.12
CA ASP A 18 6.76 5.44 -12.83
C ASP A 18 5.97 4.38 -13.62
N VAL A 19 6.21 3.08 -13.38
CA VAL A 19 5.55 2.01 -14.14
C VAL A 19 4.06 1.95 -13.82
N LEU A 20 3.25 2.08 -14.87
CA LEU A 20 1.81 1.80 -14.86
C LEU A 20 1.57 0.53 -15.67
N LYS A 21 1.09 -0.53 -15.02
CA LYS A 21 0.86 -1.83 -15.63
C LYS A 21 -0.43 -2.45 -15.11
N VAL A 22 -1.28 -2.89 -16.04
CA VAL A 22 -2.43 -3.75 -15.74
C VAL A 22 -2.21 -5.07 -16.45
N GLY A 23 -2.11 -6.15 -15.68
CA GLY A 23 -1.81 -7.48 -16.21
C GLY A 23 -2.36 -8.58 -15.32
N LYS A 24 -2.50 -9.77 -15.90
CA LYS A 24 -3.05 -10.94 -15.20
C LYS A 24 -2.21 -11.37 -13.99
N GLU A 25 -0.88 -11.24 -14.10
CA GLU A 25 0.07 -11.67 -13.07
C GLU A 25 0.54 -10.52 -12.18
N LEU A 26 0.52 -9.29 -12.69
CA LEU A 26 1.07 -8.12 -12.00
C LEU A 26 0.30 -6.87 -12.40
N THR A 27 -0.20 -6.15 -11.40
CA THR A 27 -0.80 -4.84 -11.54
C THR A 27 -0.02 -3.85 -10.67
N ILE A 28 0.48 -2.78 -11.28
CA ILE A 28 1.25 -1.71 -10.64
C ILE A 28 0.63 -0.36 -11.05
N PRO A 29 0.32 0.54 -10.11
CA PRO A 29 0.41 0.36 -8.65
C PRO A 29 -0.50 -0.77 -8.14
N HIS A 30 -0.19 -1.34 -6.97
CA HIS A 30 -1.02 -2.39 -6.38
C HIS A 30 -2.47 -1.89 -6.27
N PRO A 31 -3.44 -2.62 -6.84
CA PRO A 31 -4.77 -2.10 -7.15
C PRO A 31 -5.61 -1.74 -5.92
N ARG A 32 -5.18 -2.13 -4.72
CA ARG A 32 -5.87 -1.85 -3.46
C ARG A 32 -4.98 -1.21 -2.40
N ALA A 33 -3.81 -0.69 -2.79
CA ALA A 33 -2.91 -0.05 -1.82
C ALA A 33 -3.58 1.13 -1.10
N PHE A 34 -4.38 1.92 -1.84
CA PHE A 34 -5.09 3.09 -1.34
C PHE A 34 -6.18 2.79 -0.29
N GLU A 35 -6.56 1.51 -0.11
CA GLU A 35 -7.59 1.08 0.83
C GLU A 35 -6.99 0.49 2.12
N ARG A 36 -5.66 0.36 2.21
CA ARG A 36 -5.00 -0.44 3.24
C ARG A 36 -4.19 0.45 4.18
N ALA A 37 -4.68 0.63 5.39
CA ALA A 37 -3.99 1.38 6.45
C ALA A 37 -2.57 0.86 6.71
N PHE A 38 -2.40 -0.46 6.80
CA PHE A 38 -1.09 -1.11 7.03
C PHE A 38 -0.10 -0.97 5.87
N VAL A 39 -0.53 -0.42 4.73
CA VAL A 39 0.34 0.00 3.62
C VAL A 39 0.61 1.50 3.71
N LEU A 40 -0.46 2.31 3.77
CA LEU A 40 -0.37 3.76 3.66
C LEU A 40 0.28 4.42 4.88
N VAL A 41 -0.07 4.00 6.10
CA VAL A 41 0.45 4.59 7.34
C VAL A 41 1.97 4.42 7.45
N PRO A 42 2.55 3.19 7.38
CA PRO A 42 4.00 3.04 7.45
C PRO A 42 4.72 3.69 6.26
N TRP A 43 4.13 3.70 5.07
CA TRP A 43 4.73 4.38 3.92
C TRP A 43 4.80 5.90 4.13
N ALA A 44 3.72 6.55 4.59
CA ALA A 44 3.71 7.98 4.91
C ALA A 44 4.72 8.36 6.02
N MET A 45 5.01 7.44 6.94
CA MET A 45 6.03 7.67 7.98
C MET A 45 7.44 7.61 7.41
N LEU A 46 7.70 6.68 6.48
CA LEU A 46 9.00 6.46 5.89
C LEU A 46 9.34 7.55 4.86
N GLU A 47 8.36 7.94 4.05
CA GLU A 47 8.50 8.90 2.96
C GLU A 47 7.29 9.87 2.95
N PRO A 48 7.35 10.98 3.72
CA PRO A 48 6.21 11.89 3.89
C PRO A 48 5.70 12.56 2.61
N ASP A 49 6.58 12.70 1.61
CA ASP A 49 6.29 13.34 0.32
C ASP A 49 5.92 12.31 -0.77
N ALA A 50 5.77 11.03 -0.42
CA ALA A 50 5.41 9.98 -1.36
C ALA A 50 4.05 10.24 -2.02
N VAL A 51 3.94 9.87 -3.30
CA VAL A 51 2.70 9.93 -4.09
C VAL A 51 2.38 8.54 -4.60
N LEU A 52 1.15 8.07 -4.37
CA LEU A 52 0.62 6.87 -4.98
C LEU A 52 0.02 7.23 -6.35
N PRO A 53 0.57 6.73 -7.47
CA PRO A 53 0.05 7.08 -8.79
C PRO A 53 -1.45 6.74 -8.92
N GLY A 54 -2.20 7.69 -9.46
CA GLY A 54 -3.66 7.58 -9.60
C GLY A 54 -4.49 7.90 -8.34
N HIS A 55 -3.87 8.07 -7.17
CA HIS A 55 -4.59 8.31 -5.91
C HIS A 55 -4.14 9.57 -5.16
N GLY A 56 -2.88 10.02 -5.35
CA GLY A 56 -2.36 11.26 -4.79
C GLY A 56 -1.39 11.04 -3.62
N PRO A 57 -1.14 12.09 -2.80
CA PRO A 57 -0.16 12.03 -1.72
C PRO A 57 -0.49 10.95 -0.70
N VAL A 58 0.47 10.08 -0.40
CA VAL A 58 0.30 8.95 0.53
C VAL A 58 -0.06 9.44 1.93
N LYS A 59 0.53 10.55 2.37
CA LYS A 59 0.21 11.19 3.64
C LYS A 59 -1.29 11.54 3.78
N VAL A 60 -1.87 12.12 2.74
CA VAL A 60 -3.30 12.50 2.71
C VAL A 60 -4.20 11.27 2.76
N LEU A 61 -3.82 10.20 2.05
CA LEU A 61 -4.55 8.93 2.07
C LEU A 61 -4.44 8.24 3.44
N ALA A 62 -3.31 8.38 4.14
CA ALA A 62 -3.05 7.75 5.42
C ALA A 62 -3.73 8.46 6.61
N GLU A 63 -3.92 9.79 6.54
CA GLU A 63 -4.52 10.60 7.61
C GLU A 63 -5.81 10.02 8.24
N PRO A 64 -6.84 9.61 7.45
CA PRO A 64 -8.06 9.05 8.04
C PRO A 64 -7.88 7.66 8.64
N MET A 65 -6.77 6.96 8.37
CA MET A 65 -6.56 5.54 8.72
C MET A 65 -5.56 5.34 9.86
N GLN A 66 -5.04 6.41 10.46
CA GLN A 66 -3.98 6.35 11.47
C GLN A 66 -4.32 5.44 12.67
N SER A 67 -5.59 5.44 13.09
CA SER A 67 -6.05 4.63 14.23
C SER A 67 -6.19 3.12 13.91
N GLU A 68 -6.05 2.72 12.65
CA GLU A 68 -6.23 1.33 12.22
C GLU A 68 -4.93 0.50 12.33
N VAL A 69 -3.79 1.15 12.56
CA VAL A 69 -2.49 0.49 12.63
C VAL A 69 -1.87 0.68 14.02
N TRP A 70 -1.40 -0.43 14.60
CA TRP A 70 -0.56 -0.39 15.79
C TRP A 70 0.90 -0.34 15.38
N LEU A 71 1.52 0.83 15.53
CA LEU A 71 2.94 1.01 15.28
C LEU A 71 3.72 0.53 16.50
N ALA A 72 4.36 -0.64 16.38
CA ALA A 72 5.35 -1.07 17.35
C ALA A 72 6.59 -0.17 17.24
N LYS A 73 7.08 0.31 18.39
CA LYS A 73 8.33 1.07 18.48
C LYS A 73 9.54 0.16 18.34
#